data_AF-A0A3D4LJS7-F1
#
_entry.id   AF-A0A3D4LJS7-F1
#
_cell.length_a   1.000
_cell.length_b   1.000
_cell.length_c   1.000
_cell.angle_alpha   90.00
_cell.angle_beta   90.00
_cell.angle_gamma   90.00
#
_symmetry.space_group_name_H-M   'P 1'
#
loop_
_entity.id
_entity.type
_entity.pdbx_description
1 polymer ?
#
loop_
_entity_poly.entity_id
_entity_poly.type
_entity_poly.pdbx_seq_one_letter_code
_entity_poly.pdbx_strand_id
1 'polypeptide(L)'
;NSVMKAAEAADTKVIGVDVDQSAESETVITSSMKNLSKSVYDALKAYYAGNFPGGTSVSLDATVEGVQLPMENSRFEKFTQADYDAIYGKIVAKEIEIMNDADVVEDSGKEADQVSAADIPVSKVQVEVIQ
;
A
#
# COMPACT_ATOMS: atom_id res chain seq x y z
N ASN A 1 17.19 -7.32 5.31
CA ASN A 1 16.71 -5.94 5.54
C ASN A 1 16.92 -5.49 6.99
N SER A 2 17.35 -4.24 7.23
CA SER A 2 17.67 -3.73 8.58
C SER A 2 16.43 -3.62 9.49
N VAL A 3 15.29 -3.20 8.93
CA VAL A 3 14.02 -3.07 9.68
C VAL A 3 13.51 -4.44 10.15
N MET A 4 13.59 -5.48 9.31
CA MET A 4 13.19 -6.85 9.66
C MET A 4 14.04 -7.39 10.81
N LYS A 5 15.37 -7.17 10.77
CA LYS A 5 16.26 -7.55 11.89
C LYS A 5 15.93 -6.80 13.18
N ALA A 6 15.56 -5.53 13.09
CA ALA A 6 15.15 -4.75 14.26
C ALA A 6 13.83 -5.29 14.84
N ALA A 7 12.87 -5.65 13.99
CA ALA A 7 11.61 -6.24 14.41
C ALA A 7 11.80 -7.61 15.06
N GLU A 8 12.67 -8.46 14.51
CA GLU A 8 13.06 -9.74 15.11
C GLU A 8 13.68 -9.54 16.50
N ALA A 9 14.60 -8.59 16.64
CA ALA A 9 15.25 -8.29 17.91
C ALA A 9 14.29 -7.69 18.96
N ALA A 10 13.26 -6.98 18.50
CA ALA A 10 12.26 -6.33 19.34
C ALA A 10 11.00 -7.19 19.58
N ASP A 11 10.90 -8.38 18.97
CA ASP A 11 9.70 -9.21 18.95
C ASP A 11 8.45 -8.44 18.47
N THR A 12 8.63 -7.65 17.41
CA THR A 12 7.56 -6.85 16.79
C THR A 12 7.31 -7.25 15.33
N LYS A 13 6.31 -6.63 14.70
CA LYS A 13 5.85 -6.93 13.34
C LYS A 13 6.25 -5.81 12.38
N VAL A 14 6.39 -6.16 11.11
CA VAL A 14 6.68 -5.21 10.04
C VAL A 14 5.78 -5.44 8.84
N ILE A 15 5.53 -4.36 8.09
CA ILE A 15 4.91 -4.42 6.78
C ILE A 15 6.01 -4.20 5.76
N GLY A 16 6.19 -5.17 4.85
CA GLY A 16 7.11 -5.06 3.73
C GLY A 16 6.63 -4.07 2.66
N VAL A 17 7.47 -3.81 1.66
CA VAL A 17 7.16 -2.89 0.56
C VAL A 17 7.66 -3.41 -0.78
N ASP A 18 7.13 -2.82 -1.86
CA ASP A 18 7.47 -3.07 -3.27
C ASP A 18 7.07 -4.46 -3.76
N VAL A 19 7.61 -5.52 -3.16
CA VAL A 19 7.33 -6.92 -3.49
C VAL A 19 6.84 -7.69 -2.26
N ASP A 20 6.45 -8.94 -2.44
CA ASP A 20 6.15 -9.82 -1.32
C ASP A 20 7.45 -10.19 -0.59
N GLN A 21 7.59 -9.68 0.64
CA GLN A 21 8.76 -9.91 1.49
C GLN A 21 8.49 -10.92 2.62
N SER A 22 7.38 -11.67 2.57
CA SER A 22 7.02 -12.66 3.60
C SER A 22 8.11 -13.71 3.88
N ALA A 23 8.88 -14.09 2.84
CA ALA A 23 10.00 -15.03 2.95
C ALA A 23 11.27 -14.43 3.57
N GLU A 24 11.37 -13.10 3.68
CA GLU A 24 12.56 -12.42 4.21
C GLU A 24 12.61 -12.48 5.75
N SER A 25 11.45 -12.62 6.42
CA SER A 25 11.35 -12.74 7.87
C SER A 25 9.94 -13.15 8.32
N GLU A 26 9.85 -13.92 9.40
CA GLU A 26 8.58 -14.27 10.07
C GLU A 26 7.87 -13.05 10.70
N THR A 27 8.59 -11.94 10.87
CA THR A 27 8.03 -10.68 11.40
C THR A 27 7.21 -9.92 10.35
N VAL A 28 7.35 -10.25 9.06
CA VAL A 28 6.60 -9.63 7.97
C VAL A 28 5.16 -10.12 8.00
N ILE A 29 4.22 -9.27 8.38
CA ILE A 29 2.79 -9.64 8.47
C ILE A 29 2.06 -9.49 7.14
N THR A 30 2.52 -8.59 6.28
CA THR A 30 2.09 -8.43 4.89
C THR A 30 3.11 -7.54 4.18
N SER A 31 2.91 -7.24 2.90
CA SER A 31 3.69 -6.24 2.17
C SER A 31 2.77 -5.30 1.39
N SER A 32 2.99 -3.99 1.50
CA SER A 32 2.36 -2.99 0.63
C SER A 32 3.04 -3.03 -0.73
N MET A 33 2.59 -3.94 -1.59
CA MET A 33 3.25 -4.22 -2.87
C MET A 33 2.94 -3.15 -3.90
N LYS A 34 3.95 -2.86 -4.71
CA LYS A 34 3.82 -2.19 -6.00
C LYS A 34 3.80 -3.26 -7.07
N ASN A 35 2.83 -3.22 -7.98
CA ASN A 35 2.73 -4.23 -9.04
C ASN A 35 3.74 -3.97 -10.17
N LEU A 36 5.04 -4.07 -9.83
CA LEU A 36 6.16 -3.74 -10.71
C LEU A 36 6.20 -4.65 -11.95
N SER A 37 5.82 -5.91 -11.80
CA SER A 37 5.74 -6.84 -12.94
C SER A 37 4.70 -6.39 -13.96
N LYS A 38 3.50 -6.02 -13.49
CA LYS A 38 2.45 -5.50 -14.37
C LYS A 38 2.84 -4.17 -14.98
N SER A 39 3.44 -3.25 -14.23
CA SER A 39 3.85 -1.93 -14.75
C SER A 39 4.85 -2.05 -15.89
N VAL A 40 5.86 -2.92 -15.75
CA VAL A 40 6.86 -3.18 -16.78
C VAL A 40 6.21 -3.87 -17.99
N TYR A 41 5.35 -4.85 -17.75
CA TYR A 41 4.67 -5.57 -18.83
C TYR A 41 3.76 -4.64 -19.65
N ASP A 42 2.95 -3.81 -18.99
CA ASP A 42 2.05 -2.86 -19.65
C ASP A 42 2.84 -1.82 -20.45
N ALA A 43 3.97 -1.33 -19.92
CA ALA A 43 4.85 -0.40 -20.62
C ALA A 43 5.47 -1.04 -21.88
N LEU A 44 5.98 -2.27 -21.79
CA LEU A 44 6.53 -3.00 -22.92
C LEU A 44 5.47 -3.31 -23.97
N LYS A 45 4.27 -3.73 -23.54
CA LYS A 45 3.14 -3.98 -24.43
C LYS A 45 2.75 -2.72 -25.19
N ALA A 46 2.67 -1.57 -24.52
CA ALA A 46 2.42 -0.28 -25.15
C ALA A 46 3.51 0.08 -26.15
N TYR A 47 4.79 -0.17 -25.82
CA TYR A 47 5.92 0.06 -26.72
C TYR A 47 5.84 -0.75 -28.00
N TYR A 48 5.66 -2.07 -27.90
CA TYR A 48 5.57 -2.92 -29.10
C TYR A 48 4.29 -2.69 -29.91
N ALA A 49 3.23 -2.15 -29.29
CA ALA A 49 2.03 -1.71 -29.99
C ALA A 49 2.15 -0.32 -30.64
N GLY A 50 3.28 0.38 -30.49
CA GLY A 50 3.48 1.74 -31.01
C GLY A 50 2.78 2.85 -30.21
N ASN A 51 2.26 2.52 -29.01
CA ASN A 51 1.49 3.41 -28.14
C ASN A 51 2.26 3.78 -26.86
N PHE A 52 3.60 3.74 -26.90
CA PHE A 52 4.41 4.06 -25.73
C PHE A 52 4.18 5.52 -25.27
N PRO A 53 3.81 5.77 -24.01
CA PRO A 53 3.52 7.12 -23.51
C PRO A 53 4.81 7.88 -23.13
N GLY A 54 5.74 7.99 -24.08
CA GLY A 54 7.04 8.65 -23.87
C GLY A 54 6.91 10.12 -23.48
N GLY A 55 7.70 10.56 -22.50
CA GLY A 55 7.69 11.94 -22.01
C GLY A 55 6.54 12.28 -21.05
N THR A 56 5.79 11.29 -20.59
CA THR A 56 4.70 11.47 -19.62
C THR A 56 4.99 10.76 -18.31
N SER A 57 4.41 11.28 -17.22
CA SER A 57 4.32 10.57 -15.95
C SER A 57 3.01 9.78 -15.92
N VAL A 58 3.10 8.48 -15.64
CA VAL A 58 1.93 7.60 -15.51
C VAL A 58 1.78 7.24 -14.04
N SER A 59 0.59 7.48 -13.48
CA SER A 59 0.23 7.03 -12.13
C SER A 59 -0.32 5.61 -12.18
N LEU A 60 0.19 4.72 -11.34
CA LEU A 60 -0.22 3.33 -11.25
C LEU A 60 -0.78 3.05 -9.86
N ASP A 61 -2.05 3.41 -9.69
CA ASP A 61 -2.79 3.27 -8.44
C ASP A 61 -3.67 2.02 -8.43
N ALA A 62 -4.54 1.89 -7.42
CA ALA A 62 -5.44 0.76 -7.27
C ALA A 62 -6.42 0.60 -8.45
N THR A 63 -6.79 1.70 -9.14
CA THR A 63 -7.73 1.65 -10.28
C THR A 63 -7.18 0.90 -11.49
N VAL A 64 -5.86 0.72 -11.54
CA VAL A 64 -5.16 -0.03 -12.60
C VAL A 64 -4.38 -1.23 -12.06
N GLU A 65 -4.72 -1.67 -10.85
CA GLU A 65 -4.06 -2.78 -10.14
C GLU A 65 -2.56 -2.53 -9.91
N GLY A 66 -2.17 -1.26 -9.76
CA GLY A 66 -0.79 -0.83 -9.56
C GLY A 66 -0.24 -1.07 -8.14
N VAL A 67 -1.13 -1.30 -7.17
CA VAL A 67 -0.80 -1.63 -5.78
C VAL A 67 -1.66 -2.78 -5.29
N GLN A 68 -1.14 -3.59 -4.37
CA GLN A 68 -1.85 -4.76 -3.82
C GLN A 68 -1.26 -5.22 -2.47
N LEU A 69 -2.00 -6.09 -1.77
CA LEU A 69 -1.45 -6.90 -0.68
C LEU A 69 -1.29 -8.35 -1.13
N PRO A 70 -0.19 -9.05 -0.75
CA PRO A 70 -0.03 -10.48 -1.02
C PRO A 70 -0.84 -11.28 0.00
N MET A 71 -2.17 -11.26 -0.12
CA MET A 71 -3.07 -11.86 0.87
C MET A 71 -2.79 -13.36 1.12
N GLU A 72 -2.37 -14.10 0.09
CA GLU A 72 -1.98 -15.52 0.20
C GLU A 72 -0.84 -15.75 1.20
N ASN A 73 0.16 -14.86 1.22
CA ASN A 73 1.33 -14.96 2.09
C ASN A 73 1.25 -14.00 3.30
N SER A 74 0.13 -13.30 3.46
CA SER A 74 -0.07 -12.40 4.59
C SER A 74 -0.45 -13.20 5.82
N ARG A 75 0.12 -12.83 6.97
CA ARG A 75 -0.01 -13.52 8.25
C ARG A 75 -1.02 -12.82 9.16
N PHE A 76 -2.15 -12.40 8.61
CA PHE A 76 -3.22 -11.79 9.39
C PHE A 76 -3.99 -12.86 10.19
N GLU A 77 -4.37 -12.54 11.43
CA GLU A 77 -5.12 -13.48 12.27
C GLU A 77 -6.62 -13.50 11.96
N LYS A 78 -7.19 -12.33 11.62
CA LYS A 78 -8.65 -12.15 11.43
C LYS A 78 -9.03 -11.49 10.13
N PHE A 79 -8.13 -10.71 9.54
CA PHE A 79 -8.39 -9.97 8.31
C PHE A 79 -8.36 -10.93 7.12
N THR A 80 -9.47 -11.02 6.40
CA THR A 80 -9.69 -12.00 5.34
C THR A 80 -9.51 -11.40 3.94
N GLN A 81 -9.45 -12.28 2.93
CA GLN A 81 -9.50 -11.86 1.52
C GLN A 81 -10.75 -11.02 1.23
N ALA A 82 -11.91 -11.38 1.79
CA ALA A 82 -13.16 -10.67 1.56
C ALA A 82 -13.12 -9.23 2.13
N ASP A 83 -12.49 -9.05 3.30
CA ASP A 83 -12.31 -7.72 3.90
C ASP A 83 -11.38 -6.87 3.03
N TYR A 84 -10.28 -7.46 2.55
CA TYR A 84 -9.38 -6.81 1.61
C TYR A 84 -10.09 -6.40 0.32
N ASP A 85 -10.82 -7.31 -0.32
CA ASP A 85 -11.52 -7.06 -1.58
C ASP A 85 -12.56 -5.94 -1.41
N ALA A 86 -13.29 -5.93 -0.29
CA ALA A 86 -14.27 -4.89 0.02
C ALA A 86 -13.61 -3.51 0.18
N ILE A 87 -12.48 -3.41 0.91
CA ILE A 87 -11.75 -2.15 1.10
C ILE A 87 -11.11 -1.71 -0.22
N TYR A 88 -10.45 -2.62 -0.94
CA TYR A 88 -9.81 -2.33 -2.22
C TYR A 88 -10.83 -1.82 -3.23
N GLY A 89 -12.02 -2.43 -3.29
CA GLY A 89 -13.13 -1.97 -4.10
C GLY A 89 -13.54 -0.52 -3.79
N LYS A 90 -13.63 -0.15 -2.50
CA LYS A 90 -13.93 1.23 -2.08
C LYS A 90 -12.82 2.22 -2.48
N ILE A 91 -11.56 1.81 -2.41
CA ILE A 91 -10.42 2.62 -2.87
C ILE A 91 -10.50 2.84 -4.38
N VAL A 92 -10.76 1.77 -5.16
CA VAL A 92 -10.94 1.86 -6.62
C VAL A 92 -12.12 2.77 -6.97
N ALA A 93 -13.21 2.69 -6.21
CA ALA A 93 -14.40 3.54 -6.37
C ALA A 93 -14.19 4.99 -5.89
N LYS A 94 -13.02 5.29 -5.28
CA LYS A 94 -12.70 6.59 -4.64
C LYS A 94 -13.67 7.00 -3.53
N GLU A 95 -14.30 6.02 -2.89
CA GLU A 95 -15.14 6.23 -1.71
C GLU A 95 -14.29 6.47 -0.45
N ILE A 96 -13.05 5.96 -0.45
CA ILE A 96 -12.04 6.25 0.56
C ILE A 96 -11.06 7.27 -0.03
N GLU A 97 -10.98 8.43 0.59
CA GLU A 97 -10.01 9.47 0.25
C GLU A 97 -8.64 9.11 0.86
N ILE A 98 -7.63 8.91 0.00
CA ILE A 98 -6.25 8.68 0.44
C ILE A 98 -5.52 10.02 0.45
N MET A 99 -5.13 10.46 1.65
CA MET A 99 -4.42 11.71 1.86
C MET A 99 -2.93 11.55 1.52
N ASN A 100 -2.38 12.55 0.84
CA ASN A 100 -0.93 12.71 0.68
C ASN A 100 -0.36 13.57 1.84
N ASP A 101 0.97 13.66 1.92
CA ASP A 101 1.65 14.40 2.99
C ASP A 101 1.18 15.85 3.13
N ALA A 102 0.93 16.56 2.02
CA ALA A 102 0.44 17.94 2.05
C ALA A 102 -0.98 18.02 2.59
N ASP A 103 -1.84 17.08 2.21
CA ASP A 103 -3.22 17.01 2.74
C ASP A 103 -3.21 16.77 4.27
N VAL A 104 -2.28 15.93 4.77
CA VAL A 104 -2.15 15.67 6.21
C VAL A 104 -1.56 16.88 6.94
N VAL A 105 -0.62 17.60 6.34
CA VAL A 105 -0.10 18.87 6.87
C VAL A 105 -1.23 19.88 7.03
N GLU A 106 -2.04 20.07 5.99
CA GLU A 106 -3.16 21.01 6.01
C GLU A 106 -4.20 20.61 7.06
N ASP A 107 -4.60 19.34 7.10
CA ASP A 107 -5.63 18.83 8.03
C ASP A 107 -5.17 18.89 9.50
N SER A 108 -3.90 18.52 9.77
CA SER A 108 -3.36 18.52 11.13
C SER A 108 -3.04 19.92 11.66
N GLY A 109 -2.85 20.91 10.78
CA GLY A 109 -2.40 22.26 11.13
C GLY A 109 -0.99 22.30 11.72
N LYS A 110 -0.19 21.25 11.53
CA LYS A 110 1.19 21.14 11.99
C LYS A 110 2.18 21.50 10.88
N GLU A 111 3.39 21.89 11.26
CA GLU A 111 4.49 22.03 10.32
C GLU A 111 4.88 20.66 9.73
N ALA A 112 5.35 20.64 8.49
CA ALA A 112 5.61 19.40 7.75
C ALA A 112 6.64 18.46 8.41
N ASP A 113 7.59 18.99 9.16
CA ASP A 113 8.59 18.22 9.91
C ASP A 113 8.04 17.61 11.21
N GLN A 114 6.82 17.97 11.60
CA GLN A 114 6.13 17.51 12.81
C GLN A 114 4.96 16.56 12.51
N VAL A 115 4.59 16.40 11.24
CA VAL A 115 3.55 15.46 10.82
C VAL A 115 4.06 14.02 10.85
N SER A 116 3.21 13.13 11.33
CA SER A 116 3.45 11.70 11.41
C SER A 116 2.24 10.89 10.97
N ALA A 117 2.38 9.58 10.83
CA ALA A 117 1.26 8.69 10.54
C ALA A 117 0.14 8.74 11.60
N ALA A 118 0.45 9.19 12.83
CA ALA A 118 -0.55 9.37 13.89
C ALA A 118 -1.48 10.57 13.66
N ASP A 119 -1.11 11.47 12.74
CA ASP A 119 -1.88 12.68 12.42
C ASP A 119 -2.88 12.46 11.28
N ILE A 120 -2.88 11.27 10.66
CA ILE A 120 -3.84 10.90 9.64
C ILE A 120 -5.23 10.75 10.30
N PRO A 121 -6.25 11.51 9.87
CA PRO A 121 -7.58 11.46 10.48
C PRO A 121 -8.23 10.10 10.23
N VAL A 122 -8.26 9.26 11.26
CA VAL A 122 -8.93 7.95 11.21
C VAL A 122 -10.46 8.06 11.16
N SER A 123 -11.04 9.25 11.34
CA SER A 123 -12.49 9.47 11.22
C SER A 123 -13.00 9.30 9.78
N LYS A 124 -12.14 9.47 8.78
CA LYS A 124 -12.45 9.24 7.35
C LYS A 124 -12.47 7.75 6.98
N VAL A 125 -12.00 6.88 7.88
CA VAL A 125 -12.03 5.42 7.71
C VAL A 125 -12.92 4.86 8.82
N GLN A 126 -14.06 4.24 8.48
CA GLN A 126 -14.80 3.49 9.51
C GLN A 126 -13.92 2.33 9.98
N VAL A 127 -13.38 2.47 11.20
CA VAL A 127 -12.60 1.41 11.85
C VAL A 127 -13.58 0.35 12.32
N GLU A 128 -13.70 -0.72 11.55
CA GLU A 128 -14.40 -1.93 11.99
C GLU A 128 -13.40 -2.84 12.72
N VAL A 129 -13.62 -3.03 14.01
CA VAL A 129 -12.83 -3.98 14.79
C VAL A 129 -13.37 -5.38 14.49
N ILE A 130 -12.62 -6.15 13.71
CA ILE A 130 -12.92 -7.57 13.46
C ILE A 130 -12.64 -8.34 14.78
N GLN A 131 -13.70 -8.78 15.45
CA GLN A 131 -13.61 -9.57 16.68
C GLN A 131 -13.36 -11.05 16.42
#